data_AF-A0A944S507-F1
#
_entry.id   AF-A0A944S507-F1
#
_cell.length_a   1.000
_cell.length_b   1.000
_cell.length_c   1.000
_cell.angle_alpha   90.00
_cell.angle_beta   90.00
_cell.angle_gamma   90.00
#
_symmetry.space_group_name_H-M   'P 1'
#
loop_
_entity.id
_entity.type
_entity.pdbx_description
1 polymer ?
#
loop_
_entity_poly.entity_id
_entity_poly.type
_entity_poly.pdbx_seq_one_letter_code
_entity_poly.pdbx_strand_id
1 'polypeptide(L)'
;MRHGLSLMFAILLLTTVAGADESTWSVPPARAQLQRDQVLIPKGKGLLFVPAMTLSNEPSYQIFRDGRLIKSVSPGIGAPLDPGTYEVRLGSGLNSQRFSKTVPIFEGERTLVKPDWAGLVIDVLDNTRTSVNESYELLDATTGETYGLGFGIEEERGERVRTWLLEPGVYHVVRVGESFTTIRKFSVQLLPGTLTQRNIIYDSGSGDFIGFYPRLVDQTQAARAASAILSQTELSGAVQLNTSQNTGGDDRASLNFTIQVFNRTRYSSDRDFASIRFILEQGATKEEGEDLRKSSDRAEIRATYIRRLSPRFGPYLRGVVQTVLFSEDARFASPQDFVRTLQNGAVDTLRARDKLTIAPSLSPLTFREGVGINSQLVRSFPLNVDLRFGLGAEQRLVTDNFKLGEVEGHRTIEELKSTSSTGLEALLILDARLSRYVNLDSEFDLLMTSQDRADWFFTWENRLRLALTSFINLDLVADLERNTTLDDTQGHEQVLVRFSRFF
;
A
#
# COMPACT_ATOMS: atom_id res chain seq x y z
N MET A 1 -62.00 -54.91 -29.73
CA MET A 1 -60.92 -54.21 -30.46
C MET A 1 -60.77 -52.79 -29.94
N ARG A 2 -59.73 -52.55 -29.14
CA ARG A 2 -58.99 -51.29 -28.88
C ARG A 2 -58.33 -51.41 -27.49
N HIS A 3 -57.22 -52.13 -27.45
CA HIS A 3 -56.09 -51.82 -26.57
C HIS A 3 -55.31 -50.70 -27.29
N GLY A 4 -54.71 -49.68 -26.69
CA GLY A 4 -54.21 -49.46 -25.35
C GLY A 4 -52.84 -48.78 -25.55
N LEU A 5 -52.62 -47.61 -24.93
CA LEU A 5 -51.33 -47.14 -24.38
C LEU A 5 -51.49 -45.67 -23.95
N SER A 6 -51.59 -45.45 -22.64
CA SER A 6 -51.25 -44.17 -22.01
C SER A 6 -49.73 -44.11 -21.89
N LEU A 7 -49.11 -43.11 -22.48
CA LEU A 7 -47.69 -42.80 -22.28
C LEU A 7 -47.59 -41.69 -21.21
N MET A 8 -47.31 -42.08 -19.97
CA MET A 8 -46.90 -41.16 -18.90
C MET A 8 -45.43 -40.82 -19.10
N PHE A 9 -45.11 -39.58 -19.46
CA PHE A 9 -43.76 -39.04 -19.41
C PHE A 9 -43.45 -38.61 -17.97
N ALA A 10 -42.64 -39.40 -17.26
CA ALA A 10 -42.04 -38.98 -16.01
C ALA A 10 -40.81 -38.12 -16.31
N ILE A 11 -40.92 -36.80 -16.08
CA ILE A 11 -39.78 -35.89 -16.10
C ILE A 11 -39.04 -36.07 -14.77
N LEU A 12 -37.90 -36.76 -14.81
CA LEU A 12 -36.93 -36.74 -13.71
C LEU A 12 -36.27 -35.37 -13.69
N LEU A 13 -36.64 -34.51 -12.73
CA LEU A 13 -35.80 -33.38 -12.33
C LEU A 13 -34.55 -33.93 -11.64
N LEU A 14 -33.46 -34.05 -12.39
CA LEU A 14 -32.12 -34.09 -11.83
C LEU A 14 -31.81 -32.70 -11.27
N THR A 15 -32.03 -32.49 -9.98
CA THR A 15 -31.41 -31.40 -9.24
C THR A 15 -29.91 -31.67 -9.20
N THR A 16 -29.19 -31.17 -10.20
CA THR A 16 -27.73 -31.07 -10.12
C THR A 16 -27.42 -30.13 -8.96
N VAL A 17 -27.03 -30.69 -7.82
CA VAL A 17 -26.39 -29.93 -6.76
C VAL A 17 -25.19 -29.25 -7.40
N ALA A 18 -25.27 -27.93 -7.59
CA ALA A 18 -24.19 -27.16 -8.21
C ALA A 18 -22.89 -27.50 -7.48
N GLY A 19 -21.92 -28.05 -8.23
CA GLY A 19 -20.58 -28.25 -7.71
C GLY A 19 -19.96 -26.91 -7.36
N ALA A 20 -19.02 -26.91 -6.41
CA ALA A 20 -18.20 -25.74 -6.12
C ALA A 20 -17.53 -25.24 -7.41
N ASP A 21 -17.72 -23.97 -7.77
CA ASP A 21 -17.03 -23.37 -8.91
C ASP A 21 -15.63 -22.88 -8.49
N GLU A 22 -14.72 -23.85 -8.41
CA GLU A 22 -13.32 -23.66 -8.03
C GLU A 22 -12.50 -22.94 -9.13
N SER A 23 -13.09 -22.63 -10.31
CA SER A 23 -12.42 -21.89 -11.37
C SER A 23 -12.19 -20.41 -11.02
N THR A 24 -12.95 -19.92 -10.04
CA THR A 24 -12.86 -18.54 -9.53
C THR A 24 -11.70 -18.30 -8.57
N TRP A 25 -11.03 -19.37 -8.12
CA TRP A 25 -9.99 -19.29 -7.10
C TRP A 25 -8.70 -18.67 -7.65
N SER A 26 -7.96 -17.97 -6.79
CA SER A 26 -6.64 -17.42 -7.17
C SER A 26 -5.50 -18.43 -7.03
N VAL A 27 -5.79 -19.59 -6.45
CA VAL A 27 -4.91 -20.76 -6.32
C VAL A 27 -5.49 -21.95 -7.10
N PRO A 28 -4.71 -23.02 -7.35
CA PRO A 28 -5.22 -24.21 -8.03
C PRO A 28 -6.46 -24.81 -7.34
N PRO A 29 -7.32 -25.57 -8.05
CA PRO A 29 -8.47 -26.26 -7.47
C PRO A 29 -8.11 -27.19 -6.29
N ALA A 30 -9.07 -27.50 -5.42
CA ALA A 30 -8.86 -28.20 -4.14
C ALA A 30 -8.13 -29.53 -4.31
N ARG A 31 -8.51 -30.33 -5.31
CA ARG A 31 -7.86 -31.62 -5.62
C ARG A 31 -6.42 -31.44 -6.09
N ALA A 32 -6.14 -30.40 -6.87
CA ALA A 32 -4.79 -30.12 -7.35
C ALA A 32 -3.89 -29.65 -6.19
N GLN A 33 -4.42 -28.89 -5.23
CA GLN A 33 -3.69 -28.55 -4.01
C GLN A 33 -3.36 -29.81 -3.19
N LEU A 34 -4.34 -30.68 -2.95
CA LEU A 34 -4.14 -31.92 -2.20
C LEU A 34 -3.07 -32.83 -2.82
N GLN A 35 -3.02 -32.90 -4.16
CA GLN A 35 -2.00 -33.68 -4.88
C GLN A 35 -0.59 -33.09 -4.77
N ARG A 36 -0.49 -31.76 -4.62
CA ARG A 36 0.78 -31.04 -4.45
C ARG A 36 1.24 -30.97 -2.99
N ASP A 37 0.36 -31.32 -2.05
CA ASP A 37 0.66 -31.32 -0.63
C ASP A 37 1.79 -32.32 -0.31
N GLN A 38 2.89 -31.80 0.23
CA GLN A 38 4.10 -32.58 0.53
C GLN A 38 4.08 -33.16 1.95
N VAL A 39 3.03 -32.90 2.74
CA VAL A 39 2.92 -33.45 4.08
C VAL A 39 2.81 -34.97 4.02
N LEU A 40 3.79 -35.65 4.61
CA LEU A 40 3.79 -37.10 4.76
C LEU A 40 2.80 -37.51 5.86
N ILE A 41 2.10 -38.62 5.64
CA ILE A 41 1.20 -39.21 6.65
C ILE A 41 2.03 -40.14 7.55
N PRO A 42 2.20 -39.81 8.85
CA PRO A 42 2.90 -40.72 9.76
C PRO A 42 2.12 -42.03 9.95
N LYS A 43 2.84 -43.11 10.29
CA LYS A 43 2.21 -44.40 10.63
C LYS A 43 1.18 -44.22 11.76
N GLY A 44 0.00 -44.83 11.63
CA GLY A 44 -1.08 -44.70 12.62
C GLY A 44 -1.93 -43.43 12.48
N LYS A 45 -1.71 -42.58 11.47
CA LYS A 45 -2.43 -41.31 11.27
C LYS A 45 -3.15 -41.25 9.92
N GLY A 46 -4.13 -40.36 9.82
CA GLY A 46 -4.68 -39.86 8.57
C GLY A 46 -4.33 -38.39 8.36
N LEU A 47 -4.72 -37.83 7.21
CA LEU A 47 -4.45 -36.43 6.86
C LEU A 47 -5.76 -35.69 6.58
N LEU A 48 -6.05 -34.64 7.36
CA LEU A 48 -7.12 -33.69 7.06
C LEU A 48 -6.58 -32.59 6.14
N PHE A 49 -7.27 -32.32 5.04
CA PHE A 49 -6.91 -31.23 4.14
C PHE A 49 -8.09 -30.27 3.91
N VAL A 50 -7.88 -29.01 4.25
CA VAL A 50 -8.81 -27.90 3.96
C VAL A 50 -8.20 -27.08 2.83
N PRO A 51 -8.84 -26.97 1.65
CA PRO A 51 -8.28 -26.20 0.54
C PRO A 51 -8.29 -24.69 0.83
N ALA A 52 -7.33 -23.98 0.25
CA ALA A 52 -7.34 -22.51 0.21
C ALA A 52 -8.01 -22.02 -1.08
N MET A 53 -8.64 -20.84 -1.06
CA MET A 53 -9.10 -20.10 -2.24
C MET A 53 -8.10 -19.00 -2.67
N THR A 54 -7.23 -18.56 -1.76
CA THR A 54 -6.23 -17.51 -2.00
C THR A 54 -4.83 -17.83 -1.48
N LEU A 55 -3.86 -17.07 -1.99
CA LEU A 55 -2.45 -17.12 -1.58
C LEU A 55 -2.30 -16.54 -0.15
N SER A 56 -2.38 -17.43 0.83
CA SER A 56 -1.95 -17.27 2.24
C SER A 56 -2.51 -16.09 3.06
N ASN A 57 -3.71 -15.59 2.78
CA ASN A 57 -4.36 -14.56 3.62
C ASN A 57 -5.80 -14.90 4.02
N GLU A 58 -6.02 -16.18 4.27
CA GLU A 58 -7.25 -16.76 4.80
C GLU A 58 -7.14 -16.99 6.31
N PRO A 59 -8.26 -16.92 7.06
CA PRO A 59 -8.28 -17.28 8.47
C PRO A 59 -7.88 -18.74 8.66
N SER A 60 -7.12 -19.01 9.74
CA SER A 60 -6.81 -20.40 10.13
C SER A 60 -8.07 -21.11 10.59
N TYR A 61 -8.17 -22.41 10.28
CA TYR A 61 -9.23 -23.27 10.77
C TYR A 61 -8.79 -24.00 12.04
N GLN A 62 -9.76 -24.40 12.85
CA GLN A 62 -9.55 -25.06 14.14
C GLN A 62 -10.13 -26.47 14.11
N ILE A 63 -9.40 -27.42 14.68
CA ILE A 63 -9.76 -28.83 14.70
C ILE A 63 -10.05 -29.22 16.15
N PHE A 64 -11.26 -29.72 16.41
CA PHE A 64 -11.73 -30.14 17.71
C PHE A 64 -12.03 -31.64 17.74
N ARG A 65 -11.84 -32.24 18.91
CA ARG A 65 -12.28 -33.60 19.23
C ARG A 65 -12.83 -33.58 20.65
N ASP A 66 -14.04 -34.08 20.84
CA ASP A 66 -14.73 -34.12 22.14
C ASP A 66 -14.75 -32.75 22.85
N GLY A 67 -14.95 -31.67 22.09
CA GLY A 67 -14.97 -30.28 22.58
C GLY A 67 -13.60 -29.67 22.88
N ARG A 68 -12.50 -30.43 22.76
CA ARG A 68 -11.13 -29.95 22.98
C ARG A 68 -10.47 -29.52 21.67
N LEU A 69 -9.86 -28.33 21.66
CA LEU A 69 -9.03 -27.89 20.54
C LEU A 69 -7.78 -28.77 20.44
N ILE A 70 -7.62 -29.42 19.30
CA ILE A 70 -6.47 -30.28 18.98
C ILE A 70 -5.40 -29.47 18.26
N LYS A 71 -5.80 -28.68 17.25
CA LYS A 71 -4.86 -27.92 16.41
C LYS A 71 -5.52 -26.73 15.73
N SER A 72 -4.75 -25.69 15.46
CA SER A 72 -5.10 -24.59 14.54
C SER A 72 -4.16 -24.66 13.33
N VAL A 73 -4.70 -24.62 12.12
CA VAL A 73 -3.95 -24.86 10.87
C VAL A 73 -4.39 -23.87 9.79
N SER A 74 -3.46 -23.45 8.95
CA SER A 74 -3.77 -22.61 7.78
C SER A 74 -4.33 -23.46 6.63
N PRO A 75 -5.34 -22.99 5.88
CA PRO A 75 -5.80 -23.66 4.67
C PRO A 75 -4.68 -23.90 3.65
N GLY A 76 -4.83 -24.93 2.83
CA GLY A 76 -3.88 -25.31 1.77
C GLY A 76 -2.73 -26.23 2.22
N ILE A 77 -2.65 -26.58 3.51
CA ILE A 77 -1.63 -27.47 4.07
C ILE A 77 -2.29 -28.62 4.83
N GLY A 78 -1.83 -29.86 4.60
CA GLY A 78 -2.35 -31.03 5.29
C GLY A 78 -2.05 -31.06 6.80
N ALA A 79 -3.02 -31.54 7.58
CA ALA A 79 -2.93 -31.70 9.02
C ALA A 79 -2.98 -33.19 9.41
N PRO A 80 -1.86 -33.80 9.85
CA PRO A 80 -1.87 -35.18 10.32
C PRO A 80 -2.62 -35.31 11.64
N LEU A 81 -3.56 -36.26 11.72
CA LEU A 81 -4.41 -36.52 12.88
C LEU A 81 -4.53 -38.02 13.14
N ASP A 82 -4.81 -38.40 14.40
CA ASP A 82 -5.12 -39.79 14.71
C ASP A 82 -6.50 -40.15 14.13
N PRO A 83 -6.75 -41.40 13.71
CA PRO A 83 -8.03 -41.83 13.20
C PRO A 83 -9.18 -41.55 14.18
N GLY A 84 -10.32 -41.14 13.64
CA GLY A 84 -11.50 -40.75 14.42
C GLY A 84 -12.30 -39.62 13.77
N THR A 85 -13.32 -39.18 14.48
CA THR A 85 -14.21 -38.11 14.03
C THR A 85 -13.81 -36.79 14.67
N TYR A 86 -13.70 -35.74 13.86
CA TYR A 86 -13.31 -34.41 14.31
C TYR A 86 -14.34 -33.37 13.88
N GLU A 87 -14.45 -32.31 14.68
CA GLU A 87 -15.19 -31.11 14.32
C GLU A 87 -14.19 -30.07 13.81
N VAL A 88 -14.35 -29.67 12.55
CA VAL A 88 -13.52 -28.66 11.89
C VAL A 88 -14.31 -27.35 11.86
N ARG A 89 -13.83 -26.33 12.58
CA ARG A 89 -14.41 -24.99 12.59
C ARG A 89 -13.63 -24.07 11.68
N LEU A 90 -14.32 -23.44 10.73
CA LEU A 90 -13.73 -22.54 9.76
C LEU A 90 -14.66 -21.35 9.49
N GLY A 91 -14.10 -20.28 8.93
CA GLY A 91 -14.83 -19.05 8.65
C GLY A 91 -14.22 -17.81 9.31
N SER A 92 -14.63 -16.66 8.80
CA SER A 92 -14.32 -15.33 9.33
C SER A 92 -15.37 -14.89 10.35
N GLY A 93 -15.01 -13.90 11.16
CA GLY A 93 -15.89 -13.35 12.18
C GLY A 93 -15.69 -13.96 13.57
N LEU A 94 -16.67 -13.74 14.44
CA LEU A 94 -16.73 -14.26 15.81
C LEU A 94 -16.82 -15.79 15.81
N ASN A 95 -16.45 -16.42 16.93
CA ASN A 95 -16.47 -17.88 17.04
C ASN A 95 -17.86 -18.50 16.79
N SER A 96 -18.94 -17.77 17.09
CA SER A 96 -20.33 -18.19 16.83
C SER A 96 -20.71 -18.14 15.35
N GLN A 97 -20.02 -17.33 14.55
CA GLN A 97 -20.26 -17.15 13.11
C GLN A 97 -19.45 -18.12 12.26
N ARG A 98 -18.53 -18.87 12.89
CA ARG A 98 -17.75 -19.91 12.21
C ARG A 98 -18.61 -21.14 12.03
N PHE A 99 -18.64 -21.65 10.81
CA PHE A 99 -19.34 -22.88 10.50
C PHE A 99 -18.46 -24.09 10.83
N SER A 100 -19.14 -25.16 11.23
CA SER A 100 -18.52 -26.36 11.78
C SER A 100 -18.86 -27.58 10.92
N LYS A 101 -17.86 -28.42 10.66
CA LYS A 101 -18.02 -29.66 9.88
C LYS A 101 -17.51 -30.86 10.64
N THR A 102 -18.32 -31.90 10.67
CA THR A 102 -17.89 -33.19 11.20
C THR A 102 -17.19 -33.99 10.10
N VAL A 103 -15.93 -34.35 10.32
CA VAL A 103 -15.08 -35.00 9.33
C VAL A 103 -14.47 -36.28 9.91
N PRO A 104 -14.69 -37.45 9.27
CA PRO A 104 -14.01 -38.68 9.65
C PRO A 104 -12.59 -38.73 9.07
N ILE A 105 -11.63 -39.17 9.90
CA ILE A 105 -10.24 -39.39 9.53
C ILE A 105 -9.93 -40.88 9.63
N PHE A 106 -9.43 -41.45 8.54
CA PHE A 106 -9.02 -42.85 8.46
C PHE A 106 -7.50 -42.97 8.37
N GLU A 107 -6.95 -44.05 8.90
CA GLU A 107 -5.50 -44.30 8.87
C GLU A 107 -5.02 -44.44 7.42
N GLY A 108 -3.93 -43.75 7.08
CA GLY A 108 -3.31 -43.80 5.75
C GLY A 108 -4.05 -43.01 4.67
N GLU A 109 -5.23 -42.45 4.96
CA GLU A 109 -6.03 -41.72 3.97
C GLU A 109 -5.85 -40.20 4.06
N ARG A 110 -6.12 -39.54 2.93
CA ARG A 110 -6.22 -38.09 2.82
C ARG A 110 -7.70 -37.68 2.72
N THR A 111 -8.23 -37.08 3.77
CA THR A 111 -9.60 -36.57 3.80
C THR A 111 -9.64 -35.11 3.35
N LEU A 112 -10.21 -34.88 2.17
CA LEU A 112 -10.48 -33.53 1.64
C LEU A 112 -11.79 -32.98 2.19
N VAL A 113 -11.74 -31.81 2.84
CA VAL A 113 -12.95 -31.07 3.20
C VAL A 113 -13.53 -30.40 1.96
N LYS A 114 -14.80 -30.71 1.65
CA LYS A 114 -15.51 -30.10 0.52
C LYS A 114 -15.69 -28.59 0.74
N PRO A 115 -15.29 -27.72 -0.21
CA PRO A 115 -15.46 -26.28 -0.11
C PRO A 115 -16.89 -25.86 -0.50
N ASP A 116 -17.82 -25.91 0.46
CA ASP A 116 -19.20 -25.38 0.29
C ASP A 116 -19.37 -23.95 0.84
N TRP A 117 -18.31 -23.38 1.41
CA TRP A 117 -18.25 -21.98 1.82
C TRP A 117 -17.91 -21.07 0.65
N ALA A 118 -18.07 -19.77 0.85
CA ALA A 118 -17.69 -18.75 -0.12
C ALA A 118 -16.48 -17.94 0.36
N GLY A 119 -15.64 -17.55 -0.58
CA GLY A 119 -14.55 -16.60 -0.39
C GLY A 119 -14.97 -15.20 -0.84
N LEU A 120 -14.59 -14.17 -0.09
CA LEU A 120 -14.76 -12.78 -0.48
C LEU A 120 -13.45 -12.00 -0.27
N VAL A 121 -12.99 -11.33 -1.32
CA VAL A 121 -11.85 -10.41 -1.30
C VAL A 121 -12.34 -9.04 -1.76
N ILE A 122 -12.06 -8.01 -0.97
CA ILE A 122 -12.42 -6.62 -1.29
C ILE A 122 -11.14 -5.78 -1.29
N ASP A 123 -10.72 -5.36 -2.48
CA ASP A 123 -9.64 -4.39 -2.67
C ASP A 123 -10.23 -2.98 -2.47
N VAL A 124 -9.65 -2.19 -1.55
CA VAL A 124 -10.05 -0.79 -1.35
C VAL A 124 -9.08 0.10 -2.12
N LEU A 125 -9.63 0.84 -3.10
CA LEU A 125 -8.87 1.66 -4.02
C LEU A 125 -9.33 3.12 -3.91
N ASP A 126 -8.48 4.09 -4.19
CA ASP A 126 -8.88 5.48 -4.36
C ASP A 126 -9.43 5.78 -5.77
N ASN A 127 -9.75 7.05 -6.02
CA ASN A 127 -10.21 7.53 -7.34
C ASN A 127 -9.16 7.35 -8.45
N THR A 128 -7.87 7.22 -8.11
CA THR A 128 -6.77 6.93 -9.05
C THR A 128 -6.58 5.43 -9.29
N ARG A 129 -7.39 4.59 -8.65
CA ARG A 129 -7.29 3.11 -8.62
C ARG A 129 -6.04 2.61 -7.89
N THR A 130 -5.48 3.42 -7.02
CA THR A 130 -4.40 3.04 -6.11
C THR A 130 -4.99 2.38 -4.88
N SER A 131 -4.43 1.26 -4.41
CA SER A 131 -4.84 0.67 -3.14
C SER A 131 -4.57 1.62 -1.98
N VAL A 132 -5.57 1.78 -1.12
CA VAL A 132 -5.49 2.62 0.07
C VAL A 132 -5.83 1.79 1.30
N ASN A 133 -5.18 2.10 2.43
CA ASN A 133 -5.48 1.48 3.70
C ASN A 133 -6.73 2.11 4.32
N GLU A 134 -7.90 1.85 3.75
CA GLU A 134 -9.20 2.30 4.27
C GLU A 134 -10.03 1.12 4.76
N SER A 135 -10.85 1.31 5.79
CA SER A 135 -11.67 0.22 6.34
C SER A 135 -13.11 0.25 5.91
N TYR A 136 -13.64 -0.95 5.77
CA TYR A 136 -15.06 -1.23 5.64
C TYR A 136 -15.51 -2.17 6.75
N GLU A 137 -16.81 -2.23 6.95
CA GLU A 137 -17.46 -3.22 7.80
C GLU A 137 -18.30 -4.15 6.93
N LEU A 138 -18.27 -5.44 7.26
CA LEU A 138 -19.03 -6.47 6.57
C LEU A 138 -20.20 -6.92 7.44
N LEU A 139 -21.41 -6.83 6.89
CA LEU A 139 -22.66 -7.16 7.58
C LEU A 139 -23.40 -8.26 6.82
N ASP A 140 -24.09 -9.13 7.55
CA ASP A 140 -25.11 -10.00 6.97
C ASP A 140 -26.27 -9.16 6.41
N ALA A 141 -26.71 -9.42 5.17
CA ALA A 141 -27.79 -8.63 4.59
C ALA A 141 -29.18 -8.93 5.20
N THR A 142 -29.34 -10.10 5.83
CA THR A 142 -30.61 -10.55 6.40
C THR A 142 -30.70 -10.18 7.88
N THR A 143 -29.67 -10.49 8.66
CA THR A 143 -29.66 -10.28 10.12
C THR A 143 -29.11 -8.92 10.52
N GLY A 144 -28.32 -8.27 9.66
CA GLY A 144 -27.58 -7.05 10.00
C GLY A 144 -26.41 -7.30 10.95
N GLU A 145 -26.11 -8.56 11.26
CA GLU A 145 -25.02 -8.94 12.16
C GLU A 145 -23.66 -8.62 11.51
N THR A 146 -22.75 -8.04 12.30
CA THR A 146 -21.41 -7.72 11.84
C THR A 146 -20.48 -8.92 11.87
N TYR A 147 -19.85 -9.23 10.73
CA TYR A 147 -18.75 -10.19 10.64
C TYR A 147 -17.40 -9.55 10.97
N GLY A 148 -17.40 -8.22 11.16
CA GLY A 148 -16.27 -7.42 11.58
C GLY A 148 -15.69 -6.56 10.46
N LEU A 149 -14.48 -6.09 10.73
CA LEU A 149 -13.82 -5.04 9.95
C LEU A 149 -12.87 -5.63 8.92
N GLY A 150 -12.93 -5.06 7.72
CA GLY A 150 -12.00 -5.28 6.64
C GLY A 150 -11.15 -4.05 6.39
N PHE A 151 -10.02 -4.28 5.74
CA PHE A 151 -9.02 -3.27 5.47
C PHE A 151 -8.61 -3.39 4.02
N GLY A 152 -8.52 -2.24 3.37
CA GLY A 152 -7.61 -2.09 2.25
C GLY A 152 -6.17 -2.32 2.70
N ILE A 153 -5.24 -2.12 1.77
CA ILE A 153 -3.83 -2.34 2.05
C ILE A 153 -3.03 -1.17 1.53
N GLU A 154 -1.92 -0.93 2.22
CA GLU A 154 -0.84 -0.15 1.64
C GLU A 154 0.12 -1.10 0.94
N GLU A 155 0.00 -1.17 -0.39
CA GLU A 155 0.74 -2.14 -1.19
C GLU A 155 2.26 -2.05 -0.98
N GLU A 156 2.81 -0.86 -0.71
CA GLU A 156 4.25 -0.62 -0.49
C GLU A 156 4.80 -1.28 0.79
N ARG A 157 3.92 -1.63 1.73
CA ARG A 157 4.28 -2.34 2.96
C ARG A 157 4.35 -3.86 2.76
N GLY A 158 4.05 -4.34 1.56
CA GLY A 158 3.96 -5.77 1.28
C GLY A 158 2.77 -6.43 1.97
N GLU A 159 1.75 -5.65 2.30
CA GLU A 159 0.50 -6.14 2.87
C GLU A 159 -0.31 -6.95 1.86
N ARG A 160 -1.21 -7.79 2.37
CA ARG A 160 -2.16 -8.56 1.57
C ARG A 160 -3.57 -8.26 2.03
N VAL A 161 -4.48 -8.16 1.06
CA VAL A 161 -5.91 -8.01 1.31
C VAL A 161 -6.45 -9.27 1.93
N ARG A 162 -7.17 -9.12 3.04
CA ARG A 162 -7.75 -10.25 3.78
C ARG A 162 -8.76 -10.98 2.91
N THR A 163 -8.72 -12.31 2.97
CA THR A 163 -9.80 -13.15 2.42
C THR A 163 -10.79 -13.46 3.52
N TRP A 164 -12.05 -13.11 3.28
CA TRP A 164 -13.17 -13.52 4.10
C TRP A 164 -13.62 -14.91 3.67
N LEU A 165 -13.78 -15.82 4.64
CA LEU A 165 -14.42 -17.12 4.43
C LEU A 165 -15.77 -17.09 5.13
N LEU A 166 -16.85 -17.21 4.37
CA LEU A 166 -18.20 -16.94 4.82
C LEU A 166 -19.15 -18.04 4.36
N GLU A 167 -20.31 -18.14 5.00
CA GLU A 167 -21.38 -18.94 4.44
C GLU A 167 -21.90 -18.32 3.12
N PRO A 168 -22.43 -19.12 2.18
CA PRO A 168 -23.07 -18.57 1.00
C PRO A 168 -24.30 -17.73 1.37
N GLY A 169 -24.42 -16.55 0.78
CA GLY A 169 -25.44 -15.59 1.19
C GLY A 169 -25.26 -14.22 0.55
N VAL A 170 -26.03 -13.23 1.01
CA VAL A 170 -25.90 -11.84 0.60
C VAL A 170 -25.31 -11.05 1.77
N TYR A 171 -24.29 -10.27 1.48
CA TYR A 171 -23.59 -9.46 2.47
C TYR A 171 -23.59 -8.00 2.05
N HIS A 172 -23.61 -7.11 3.04
CA HIS A 172 -23.47 -5.67 2.86
C HIS A 172 -22.07 -5.21 3.28
N VAL A 173 -21.50 -4.34 2.45
CA VAL A 173 -20.24 -3.63 2.72
C VAL A 173 -20.60 -2.17 2.99
N VAL A 174 -20.24 -1.69 4.18
CA VAL A 174 -20.52 -0.31 4.63
C VAL A 174 -19.25 0.34 5.15
N ARG A 175 -19.27 1.66 5.30
CA ARG A 175 -18.23 2.37 6.05
C ARG A 175 -18.33 2.02 7.54
N VAL A 176 -17.18 1.96 8.21
CA VAL A 176 -17.16 1.59 9.63
C VAL A 176 -17.97 2.58 10.46
N GLY A 177 -18.88 2.04 11.28
CA GLY A 177 -19.77 2.84 12.14
C GLY A 177 -21.05 3.34 11.47
N GLU A 178 -21.29 2.99 10.20
CA GLU A 178 -22.59 3.17 9.54
C GLU A 178 -23.63 2.15 10.04
N SER A 179 -24.90 2.55 10.05
CA SER A 179 -26.00 1.63 10.39
C SER A 179 -26.23 0.61 9.28
N PHE A 180 -26.66 -0.61 9.63
CA PHE A 180 -27.08 -1.63 8.65
C PHE A 180 -28.24 -1.17 7.74
N THR A 181 -29.02 -0.18 8.21
CA THR A 181 -30.12 0.47 7.47
C THR A 181 -29.66 1.62 6.58
N THR A 182 -28.36 1.93 6.54
CA THR A 182 -27.83 3.01 5.70
C THR A 182 -28.15 2.76 4.22
N ILE A 183 -28.44 3.83 3.49
CA ILE A 183 -28.59 3.79 2.03
C ILE A 183 -27.22 3.77 1.34
N ARG A 184 -26.15 4.16 2.04
CA ARG A 184 -24.77 4.18 1.55
C ARG A 184 -24.11 2.81 1.77
N LYS A 185 -24.67 1.77 1.15
CA LYS A 185 -24.19 0.39 1.26
C LYS A 185 -24.04 -0.28 -0.09
N PHE A 186 -23.06 -1.17 -0.19
CA PHE A 186 -22.89 -2.05 -1.33
C PHE A 186 -23.25 -3.48 -0.97
N SER A 187 -23.88 -4.21 -1.90
CA SER A 187 -24.29 -5.59 -1.68
C SER A 187 -23.49 -6.53 -2.55
N VAL A 188 -23.11 -7.69 -2.00
CA VAL A 188 -22.45 -8.76 -2.73
C VAL A 188 -23.12 -10.08 -2.44
N GLN A 189 -23.43 -10.83 -3.50
CA GLN A 189 -23.92 -12.19 -3.40
C GLN A 189 -22.73 -13.16 -3.46
N LEU A 190 -22.68 -14.09 -2.52
CA LEU A 190 -21.66 -15.11 -2.38
C LEU A 190 -22.24 -16.48 -2.65
N LEU A 191 -21.59 -17.26 -3.51
CA LEU A 191 -22.02 -18.59 -3.93
C LEU A 191 -21.12 -19.68 -3.33
N PRO A 192 -21.66 -20.89 -3.06
CA PRO A 192 -20.88 -21.98 -2.48
C PRO A 192 -19.71 -22.38 -3.36
N GLY A 193 -18.53 -22.50 -2.75
CA GLY A 193 -17.29 -22.90 -3.41
C GLY A 193 -16.67 -21.84 -4.32
N THR A 194 -17.20 -20.61 -4.33
CA THR A 194 -16.73 -19.53 -5.20
C THR A 194 -15.88 -18.51 -4.45
N LEU A 195 -14.87 -17.95 -5.13
CA LEU A 195 -14.12 -16.79 -4.67
C LEU A 195 -14.65 -15.54 -5.40
N THR A 196 -15.38 -14.69 -4.66
CA THR A 196 -15.87 -13.42 -5.18
C THR A 196 -14.85 -12.31 -4.91
N GLN A 197 -14.36 -11.65 -5.96
CA GLN A 197 -13.44 -10.51 -5.85
C GLN A 197 -14.13 -9.20 -6.25
N ARG A 198 -13.97 -8.17 -5.44
CA ARG A 198 -14.58 -6.84 -5.63
C ARG A 198 -13.58 -5.74 -5.36
N ASN A 199 -13.73 -4.64 -6.10
CA ASN A 199 -13.05 -3.38 -5.82
C ASN A 199 -14.08 -2.43 -5.22
N ILE A 200 -13.72 -1.76 -4.12
CA ILE A 200 -14.47 -0.63 -3.57
C ILE A 200 -13.65 0.64 -3.75
N ILE A 201 -14.28 1.72 -4.23
CA ILE A 201 -13.61 3.00 -4.48
C ILE A 201 -13.90 3.93 -3.31
N TYR A 202 -12.84 4.31 -2.61
CA TYR A 202 -12.81 5.33 -1.59
C TYR A 202 -12.46 6.68 -2.20
N ASP A 203 -13.31 7.66 -2.00
CA ASP A 203 -13.01 9.02 -2.38
C ASP A 203 -12.44 9.78 -1.18
N SER A 204 -11.15 10.13 -1.23
CA SER A 204 -10.50 10.93 -0.19
C SER A 204 -11.06 12.35 -0.06
N GLY A 205 -11.78 12.84 -1.08
CA GLY A 205 -12.49 14.11 -1.02
C GLY A 205 -13.64 14.05 -0.01
N SER A 206 -14.69 13.27 -0.32
CA SER A 206 -15.86 13.09 0.55
C SER A 206 -15.62 12.24 1.80
N GLY A 207 -14.58 11.42 1.79
CA GLY A 207 -14.36 10.38 2.80
C GLY A 207 -15.35 9.21 2.70
N ASP A 208 -16.06 9.06 1.58
CA ASP A 208 -17.07 8.03 1.36
C ASP A 208 -16.65 7.01 0.29
N PHE A 209 -17.32 5.86 0.30
CA PHE A 209 -17.21 4.89 -0.78
C PHE A 209 -18.17 5.24 -1.91
N ILE A 210 -17.63 5.43 -3.11
CA ILE A 210 -18.37 5.93 -4.29
C ILE A 210 -18.58 4.88 -5.38
N GLY A 211 -17.97 3.70 -5.25
CA GLY A 211 -18.12 2.64 -6.25
C GLY A 211 -17.81 1.25 -5.69
N PHE A 212 -18.49 0.24 -6.24
CA PHE A 212 -18.27 -1.17 -5.91
C PHE A 212 -18.49 -2.03 -7.16
N TYR A 213 -17.43 -2.64 -7.68
CA TYR A 213 -17.49 -3.33 -8.96
C TYR A 213 -16.65 -4.62 -8.95
N PRO A 214 -16.99 -5.62 -9.80
CA PRO A 214 -16.19 -6.83 -9.93
C PRO A 214 -14.77 -6.50 -10.38
N ARG A 215 -13.79 -7.18 -9.79
CA ARG A 215 -12.41 -7.14 -10.30
C ARG A 215 -12.43 -7.73 -11.71
N LEU A 216 -11.81 -7.03 -12.67
CA LEU A 216 -11.62 -7.55 -14.03
C LEU A 216 -10.64 -8.73 -13.95
N VAL A 217 -11.18 -9.92 -13.75
CA VAL A 217 -10.45 -11.18 -13.92
C VAL A 217 -10.58 -11.50 -15.40
N ASP A 218 -9.50 -11.35 -16.17
CA ASP A 218 -9.43 -11.81 -17.56
C ASP A 218 -9.88 -13.28 -17.59
N GLN A 219 -11.08 -13.53 -18.12
CA GLN A 219 -11.73 -14.85 -18.18
C GLN A 219 -11.09 -15.79 -19.21
N THR A 220 -9.85 -15.54 -19.63
CA THR A 220 -9.05 -16.56 -20.34
C THR A 220 -8.54 -17.57 -19.32
N GLN A 221 -9.37 -18.59 -19.10
CA GLN A 221 -9.11 -19.78 -18.31
C GLN A 221 -7.68 -20.31 -18.52
N ALA A 222 -7.00 -20.63 -17.42
CA ALA A 222 -5.78 -21.44 -17.29
C ALA A 222 -4.39 -20.85 -17.66
N ALA A 223 -4.25 -19.66 -18.26
CA ALA A 223 -2.92 -19.17 -18.71
C ALA A 223 -2.31 -17.99 -17.93
N ARG A 224 -3.01 -17.42 -16.94
CA ARG A 224 -2.39 -16.51 -15.97
C ARG A 224 -2.72 -17.00 -14.58
N ALA A 225 -1.82 -17.81 -14.01
CA ALA A 225 -1.60 -17.74 -12.56
C ALA A 225 -1.57 -16.24 -12.23
N ALA A 226 -2.44 -15.78 -11.32
CA ALA A 226 -2.58 -14.37 -10.96
C ALA A 226 -1.20 -13.71 -11.01
N SER A 227 -0.94 -12.88 -12.03
CA SER A 227 0.41 -12.38 -12.29
C SER A 227 0.91 -11.79 -11.00
N ALA A 228 1.96 -12.38 -10.44
CA ALA A 228 2.55 -11.89 -9.20
C ALA A 228 3.02 -10.43 -9.38
N ILE A 229 3.21 -10.01 -10.64
CA ILE A 229 3.56 -8.66 -11.05
C ILE A 229 2.31 -7.83 -11.37
N LEU A 230 2.18 -6.67 -10.74
CA LEU A 230 1.21 -5.62 -11.05
C LEU A 230 1.96 -4.30 -11.29
N SER A 231 1.65 -3.60 -12.38
CA SER A 231 2.24 -2.28 -12.70
C SER A 231 1.14 -1.26 -12.99
N GLN A 232 1.27 -0.07 -12.43
CA GLN A 232 0.37 1.06 -12.62
C GLN A 232 1.19 2.31 -12.93
N THR A 233 0.78 3.08 -13.94
CA THR A 233 1.38 4.37 -14.29
C THR A 233 0.30 5.44 -14.21
N GLU A 234 0.62 6.55 -13.57
CA GLU A 234 -0.21 7.75 -13.45
C GLU A 234 0.55 8.96 -14.02
N LEU A 235 -0.19 9.85 -14.67
CA LEU A 235 0.27 11.16 -15.11
C LEU A 235 -0.67 12.19 -14.49
N SER A 236 -0.11 13.08 -13.66
CA SER A 236 -0.85 14.06 -12.88
C SER A 236 -0.31 15.45 -13.19
N GLY A 237 -1.17 16.47 -13.14
CA GLY A 237 -0.78 17.84 -13.42
C GLY A 237 -1.60 18.84 -12.61
N ALA A 238 -0.97 19.91 -12.16
CA ALA A 238 -1.60 20.97 -11.38
C ALA A 238 -1.21 22.35 -11.91
N VAL A 239 -2.16 23.27 -11.91
CA VAL A 239 -1.97 24.70 -12.22
C VAL A 239 -2.49 25.49 -11.02
N GLN A 240 -1.66 26.35 -10.45
CA GLN A 240 -2.04 27.23 -9.34
C GLN A 240 -1.77 28.68 -9.71
N LEU A 241 -2.79 29.53 -9.57
CA LEU A 241 -2.67 30.97 -9.72
C LEU A 241 -2.74 31.61 -8.33
N ASN A 242 -1.72 32.37 -7.96
CA ASN A 242 -1.74 33.19 -6.75
C ASN A 242 -1.70 34.66 -7.14
N THR A 243 -2.50 35.47 -6.45
CA THR A 243 -2.49 36.93 -6.60
C THR A 243 -2.29 37.52 -5.22
N SER A 244 -1.24 38.29 -5.02
CA SER A 244 -1.02 39.05 -3.79
C SER A 244 -1.31 40.53 -4.03
N GLN A 245 -2.19 41.10 -3.21
CA GLN A 245 -2.41 42.54 -3.16
C GLN A 245 -1.75 43.08 -1.91
N ASN A 246 -0.75 43.95 -2.06
CA ASN A 246 0.02 44.50 -0.96
C ASN A 246 -0.26 46.00 -0.82
N THR A 247 -0.59 46.46 0.39
CA THR A 247 -0.90 47.87 0.65
C THR A 247 0.33 48.80 0.61
N GLY A 248 1.54 48.26 0.42
CA GLY A 248 2.79 49.02 0.35
C GLY A 248 3.78 48.55 -0.73
N GLY A 249 3.37 47.68 -1.65
CA GLY A 249 4.19 47.16 -2.76
C GLY A 249 3.32 46.84 -3.98
N ASP A 250 3.94 46.53 -5.12
CA ASP A 250 3.19 46.22 -6.34
C ASP A 250 2.35 44.95 -6.17
N ASP A 251 1.13 44.97 -6.70
CA ASP A 251 0.31 43.77 -6.89
C ASP A 251 1.08 42.78 -7.78
N ARG A 252 1.05 41.50 -7.42
CA ARG A 252 1.73 40.45 -8.19
C ARG A 252 0.84 39.26 -8.41
N ALA A 253 0.81 38.79 -9.65
CA ALA A 253 0.30 37.47 -10.00
C ALA A 253 1.45 36.47 -10.20
N SER A 254 1.31 35.26 -9.67
CA SER A 254 2.21 34.13 -9.95
C SER A 254 1.41 32.94 -10.46
N LEU A 255 1.85 32.34 -11.56
CA LEU A 255 1.33 31.09 -12.11
C LEU A 255 2.33 29.97 -11.87
N ASN A 256 1.94 28.95 -11.13
CA ASN A 256 2.70 27.72 -10.91
C ASN A 256 2.08 26.58 -11.72
N PHE A 257 2.93 25.79 -12.37
CA PHE A 257 2.54 24.61 -13.11
C PHE A 257 3.44 23.44 -12.70
N THR A 258 2.84 22.29 -12.38
CA THR A 258 3.57 21.07 -12.02
C THR A 258 3.01 19.89 -12.81
N ILE A 259 3.88 19.08 -13.41
CA ILE A 259 3.56 17.76 -13.98
C ILE A 259 4.30 16.72 -13.19
N GLN A 260 3.61 15.61 -12.89
CA GLN A 260 4.17 14.44 -12.25
C GLN A 260 3.88 13.18 -13.06
N VAL A 261 4.90 12.37 -13.31
CA VAL A 261 4.75 10.99 -13.81
C VAL A 261 5.09 10.06 -12.66
N PHE A 262 4.18 9.17 -12.36
CA PHE A 262 4.32 8.18 -11.30
C PHE A 262 4.18 6.79 -11.90
N ASN A 263 5.10 5.88 -11.62
CA ASN A 263 4.91 4.45 -11.88
C ASN A 263 5.15 3.65 -10.61
N ARG A 264 4.30 2.65 -10.40
CA ARG A 264 4.45 1.67 -9.33
C ARG A 264 4.35 0.28 -9.93
N THR A 265 5.41 -0.50 -9.78
CA THR A 265 5.47 -1.90 -10.17
C THR A 265 5.75 -2.75 -8.94
N ARG A 266 4.91 -3.75 -8.68
CA ARG A 266 5.07 -4.67 -7.55
C ARG A 266 5.11 -6.11 -8.00
N TYR A 267 5.83 -6.93 -7.26
CA TYR A 267 5.82 -8.38 -7.29
C TYR A 267 5.41 -8.92 -5.92
N SER A 268 4.47 -9.87 -5.84
CA SER A 268 4.06 -10.49 -4.58
C SER A 268 3.80 -11.99 -4.74
N SER A 269 4.52 -12.80 -3.98
CA SER A 269 4.39 -14.25 -3.83
C SER A 269 4.37 -14.63 -2.36
N ASP A 270 4.07 -15.88 -1.99
CA ASP A 270 3.96 -16.28 -0.57
C ASP A 270 5.23 -16.02 0.25
N ARG A 271 6.38 -16.01 -0.41
CA ARG A 271 7.67 -15.79 0.24
C ARG A 271 8.30 -14.44 -0.11
N ASP A 272 7.89 -13.80 -1.18
CA ASP A 272 8.61 -12.65 -1.72
C ASP A 272 7.67 -11.48 -1.97
N PHE A 273 8.16 -10.29 -1.68
CA PHE A 273 7.54 -9.04 -2.07
C PHE A 273 8.63 -8.14 -2.65
N ALA A 274 8.36 -7.52 -3.80
CA ALA A 274 9.18 -6.45 -4.32
C ALA A 274 8.28 -5.30 -4.76
N SER A 275 8.74 -4.07 -4.56
CA SER A 275 8.09 -2.85 -5.02
C SER A 275 9.15 -1.96 -5.66
N ILE A 276 8.84 -1.42 -6.83
CA ILE A 276 9.61 -0.40 -7.53
C ILE A 276 8.66 0.75 -7.81
N ARG A 277 9.02 1.92 -7.34
CA ARG A 277 8.31 3.17 -7.54
C ARG A 277 9.23 4.15 -8.26
N PHE A 278 8.67 4.82 -9.24
CA PHE A 278 9.32 5.84 -10.03
C PHE A 278 8.48 7.11 -9.96
N ILE A 279 9.13 8.22 -9.64
CA ILE A 279 8.51 9.54 -9.58
C ILE A 279 9.36 10.47 -10.42
N LEU A 280 8.74 11.09 -11.42
CA LEU A 280 9.28 12.25 -12.10
C LEU A 280 8.37 13.43 -11.83
N GLU A 281 8.94 14.53 -11.38
CA GLU A 281 8.23 15.78 -11.17
C GLU A 281 8.96 16.91 -11.88
N GLN A 282 8.21 17.74 -12.57
CA GLN A 282 8.71 18.95 -13.23
C GLN A 282 7.76 20.09 -12.93
N GLY A 283 8.31 21.22 -12.51
CA GLY A 283 7.56 22.42 -12.17
C GLY A 283 8.11 23.65 -12.84
N ALA A 284 7.23 24.56 -13.24
CA ALA A 284 7.59 25.89 -13.70
C ALA A 284 6.69 26.95 -13.05
N THR A 285 7.29 28.10 -12.73
CA THR A 285 6.62 29.25 -12.14
C THR A 285 6.87 30.48 -12.99
N LYS A 286 5.82 31.25 -13.25
CA LYS A 286 5.88 32.56 -13.91
C LYS A 286 5.30 33.60 -12.96
N GLU A 287 6.14 34.50 -12.49
CA GLU A 287 5.69 35.70 -11.77
C GLU A 287 5.55 36.89 -12.72
N GLU A 288 4.63 37.78 -12.40
CA GLU A 288 4.43 39.02 -13.12
C GLU A 288 5.70 39.90 -13.07
N GLY A 289 6.18 40.32 -14.24
CA GLY A 289 7.43 41.06 -14.37
C GLY A 289 8.72 40.22 -14.38
N GLU A 290 8.64 38.91 -14.11
CA GLU A 290 9.79 37.99 -14.16
C GLU A 290 9.67 36.97 -15.29
N ASP A 291 10.78 36.38 -15.75
CA ASP A 291 10.77 35.28 -16.71
C ASP A 291 10.21 33.98 -16.12
N LEU A 292 9.83 33.04 -16.99
CA LEU A 292 9.48 31.68 -16.56
C LEU A 292 10.70 31.03 -15.90
N ARG A 293 10.54 30.56 -14.66
CA ARG A 293 11.57 29.88 -13.87
C ARG A 293 11.16 28.45 -13.60
N LYS A 294 12.14 27.55 -13.50
CA LYS A 294 11.92 26.18 -13.04
C LYS A 294 11.64 26.23 -11.53
N SER A 295 10.57 25.58 -11.08
CA SER A 295 10.17 25.57 -9.67
C SER A 295 10.31 24.21 -9.00
N SER A 296 10.25 23.11 -9.77
CA SER A 296 10.53 21.75 -9.30
C SER A 296 11.22 20.94 -10.39
N ASP A 297 12.12 20.05 -9.99
CA ASP A 297 12.76 19.07 -10.85
C ASP A 297 13.26 17.91 -9.99
N ARG A 298 12.51 16.81 -10.00
CA ARG A 298 12.80 15.63 -9.20
C ARG A 298 12.65 14.38 -10.03
N ALA A 299 13.66 13.53 -9.99
CA ALA A 299 13.60 12.15 -10.45
C ALA A 299 13.96 11.24 -9.28
N GLU A 300 13.04 10.38 -8.87
CA GLU A 300 13.23 9.43 -7.79
C GLU A 300 12.86 8.01 -8.24
N ILE A 301 13.72 7.05 -7.88
CA ILE A 301 13.43 5.62 -7.94
C ILE A 301 13.54 5.08 -6.52
N ARG A 302 12.48 4.41 -6.04
CA ARG A 302 12.46 3.71 -4.77
C ARG A 302 12.20 2.23 -5.02
N ALA A 303 13.09 1.39 -4.53
CA ALA A 303 12.97 -0.06 -4.59
C ALA A 303 12.94 -0.64 -3.18
N THR A 304 12.09 -1.64 -2.97
CA THR A 304 12.01 -2.39 -1.71
C THR A 304 11.78 -3.85 -2.01
N TYR A 305 12.52 -4.73 -1.34
CA TYR A 305 12.35 -6.17 -1.40
C TYR A 305 12.21 -6.73 0.02
N ILE A 306 11.26 -7.63 0.24
CA ILE A 306 11.02 -8.29 1.51
C ILE A 306 10.86 -9.79 1.27
N ARG A 307 11.65 -10.60 1.98
CA ARG A 307 11.47 -12.06 2.02
C ARG A 307 10.63 -12.42 3.24
N ARG A 308 9.38 -12.81 3.04
CA ARG A 308 8.44 -13.20 4.11
C ARG A 308 8.87 -14.53 4.72
N LEU A 309 9.37 -14.48 5.96
CA LEU A 309 9.60 -15.67 6.78
C LEU A 309 8.34 -16.06 7.57
N SER A 310 7.50 -15.07 7.88
CA SER A 310 6.13 -15.24 8.37
C SER A 310 5.23 -14.11 7.84
N PRO A 311 3.91 -14.13 8.14
CA PRO A 311 3.01 -13.02 7.80
C PRO A 311 3.40 -11.67 8.43
N ARG A 312 4.21 -11.65 9.49
CA ARG A 312 4.56 -10.42 10.23
C ARG A 312 6.03 -10.03 10.18
N PHE A 313 6.93 -10.92 9.75
CA PHE A 313 8.37 -10.62 9.76
C PHE A 313 9.11 -11.21 8.56
N GLY A 314 10.18 -10.53 8.15
CA GLY A 314 11.07 -10.97 7.09
C GLY A 314 12.26 -10.03 6.89
N PRO A 315 13.42 -10.50 6.40
CA PRO A 315 14.48 -9.58 6.03
C PRO A 315 14.04 -8.69 4.85
N TYR A 316 14.51 -7.45 4.86
CA TYR A 316 14.25 -6.47 3.81
C TYR A 316 15.53 -5.88 3.24
N LEU A 317 15.40 -5.39 2.01
CA LEU A 317 16.36 -4.58 1.29
C LEU A 317 15.61 -3.36 0.72
N ARG A 318 16.20 -2.18 0.84
CA ARG A 318 15.67 -0.91 0.35
C ARG A 318 16.76 -0.18 -0.44
N GLY A 319 16.37 0.45 -1.54
CA GLY A 319 17.23 1.36 -2.30
C GLY A 319 16.42 2.56 -2.76
N VAL A 320 16.98 3.76 -2.63
CA VAL A 320 16.41 5.01 -3.15
C VAL A 320 17.48 5.72 -3.94
N VAL A 321 17.15 6.11 -5.16
CA VAL A 321 17.99 6.95 -6.02
C VAL A 321 17.23 8.21 -6.31
N GLN A 322 17.82 9.38 -6.03
CA GLN A 322 17.21 10.68 -6.26
C GLN A 322 18.17 11.60 -7.00
N THR A 323 17.65 12.34 -7.97
CA THR A 323 18.41 13.34 -8.72
C THR A 323 17.50 14.39 -9.38
N VAL A 324 18.12 15.35 -10.08
CA VAL A 324 17.46 16.37 -10.92
C VAL A 324 17.71 16.04 -12.40
N LEU A 325 16.75 16.25 -13.29
CA LEU A 325 16.92 15.91 -14.71
C LEU A 325 17.55 17.02 -15.54
N PHE A 326 17.30 18.27 -15.16
CA PHE A 326 17.74 19.46 -15.88
C PHE A 326 18.64 20.32 -15.01
N SER A 327 19.54 21.08 -15.65
CA SER A 327 20.39 22.02 -14.94
C SER A 327 19.56 23.09 -14.23
N GLU A 328 20.05 23.53 -13.08
CA GLU A 328 19.58 24.68 -12.35
C GLU A 328 20.52 25.86 -12.60
N ASP A 329 19.94 26.96 -13.06
CA ASP A 329 20.68 28.17 -13.41
C ASP A 329 20.18 29.34 -12.57
N ALA A 330 21.07 30.00 -11.82
CA ALA A 330 20.80 31.33 -11.31
C ALA A 330 20.94 32.37 -12.43
N ARG A 331 19.95 33.26 -12.50
CA ARG A 331 19.92 34.39 -13.44
C ARG A 331 19.91 35.69 -12.67
N PHE A 332 20.63 36.68 -13.17
CA PHE A 332 20.80 37.98 -12.52
C PHE A 332 20.33 39.09 -13.46
N ALA A 333 19.66 40.11 -12.90
CA ALA A 333 19.13 41.23 -13.68
C ALA A 333 20.23 42.11 -14.33
N SER A 334 21.45 42.06 -13.79
CA SER A 334 22.64 42.70 -14.33
C SER A 334 23.84 41.75 -14.21
N PRO A 335 24.88 41.88 -15.06
CA PRO A 335 26.10 41.07 -14.94
C PRO A 335 26.77 41.30 -13.57
N GLN A 336 27.15 40.20 -12.91
CA GLN A 336 27.78 40.25 -11.59
C GLN A 336 29.08 39.45 -11.54
N ASP A 337 29.95 39.85 -10.61
CA ASP A 337 31.19 39.15 -10.33
C ASP A 337 30.98 38.21 -9.14
N PHE A 338 31.52 36.99 -9.24
CA PHE A 338 31.45 35.96 -8.20
C PHE A 338 32.84 35.49 -7.84
N VAL A 339 33.12 35.40 -6.54
CA VAL A 339 34.30 34.70 -6.03
C VAL A 339 33.93 33.23 -5.87
N ARG A 340 34.56 32.36 -6.66
CA ARG A 340 34.33 30.93 -6.65
C ARG A 340 35.41 30.22 -5.85
N THR A 341 34.99 29.38 -4.90
CA THR A 341 35.85 28.50 -4.12
C THR A 341 35.61 27.07 -4.55
N LEU A 342 36.62 26.42 -5.13
CA LEU A 342 36.58 25.03 -5.58
C LEU A 342 36.83 24.07 -4.41
N GLN A 343 36.46 22.79 -4.59
CA GLN A 343 36.63 21.77 -3.55
C GLN A 343 38.07 21.61 -3.04
N ASN A 344 39.06 21.85 -3.92
CA ASN A 344 40.49 21.78 -3.60
C ASN A 344 41.02 23.03 -2.87
N GLY A 345 40.14 23.98 -2.52
CA GLY A 345 40.49 25.24 -1.88
C GLY A 345 41.04 26.30 -2.84
N ALA A 346 41.11 26.02 -4.14
CA ALA A 346 41.46 27.04 -5.12
C ALA A 346 40.33 28.07 -5.24
N VAL A 347 40.72 29.33 -5.34
CA VAL A 347 39.79 30.45 -5.48
C VAL A 347 40.00 31.09 -6.84
N ASP A 348 38.92 31.29 -7.58
CA ASP A 348 38.91 32.05 -8.83
C ASP A 348 37.76 33.05 -8.87
N THR A 349 37.79 33.97 -9.83
CA THR A 349 36.77 35.01 -9.96
C THR A 349 36.06 34.87 -11.30
N LEU A 350 34.77 34.60 -11.26
CA LEU A 350 33.92 34.64 -12.44
C LEU A 350 33.43 36.07 -12.62
N ARG A 351 33.86 36.73 -13.70
CA ARG A 351 33.50 38.13 -13.96
C ARG A 351 32.31 38.25 -14.91
N ALA A 352 31.50 39.28 -14.70
CA ALA A 352 30.41 39.73 -15.55
C ALA A 352 29.46 38.60 -16.00
N ARG A 353 28.97 37.80 -15.04
CA ARG A 353 28.00 36.73 -15.30
C ARG A 353 26.57 37.23 -15.06
N ASP A 354 25.75 37.14 -16.09
CA ASP A 354 24.30 37.31 -16.06
C ASP A 354 23.56 35.98 -15.78
N LYS A 355 24.26 34.86 -16.02
CA LYS A 355 23.78 33.49 -15.77
C LYS A 355 24.90 32.62 -15.18
N LEU A 356 24.56 31.82 -14.17
CA LEU A 356 25.44 30.83 -13.56
C LEU A 356 24.71 29.51 -13.34
N THR A 357 25.25 28.40 -13.84
CA THR A 357 24.73 27.05 -13.52
C THR A 357 25.16 26.68 -12.10
N ILE A 358 24.17 26.52 -11.22
CA ILE A 358 24.34 26.18 -9.81
C ILE A 358 24.38 24.68 -9.62
N ALA A 359 23.56 23.94 -10.38
CA ALA A 359 23.56 22.48 -10.36
C ALA A 359 23.41 21.95 -11.79
N PRO A 360 24.32 21.10 -12.31
CA PRO A 360 24.13 20.49 -13.62
C PRO A 360 23.06 19.40 -13.58
N SER A 361 22.59 18.97 -14.76
CA SER A 361 21.70 17.82 -14.87
C SER A 361 22.29 16.59 -14.19
N LEU A 362 21.46 15.80 -13.52
CA LEU A 362 21.82 14.57 -12.80
C LEU A 362 22.74 14.80 -11.58
N SER A 363 22.86 16.04 -11.09
CA SER A 363 23.64 16.41 -9.90
C SER A 363 22.82 17.35 -9.01
N PRO A 364 22.67 17.08 -7.70
CA PRO A 364 23.27 15.96 -6.97
C PRO A 364 22.60 14.62 -7.31
N LEU A 365 23.35 13.53 -7.12
CA LEU A 365 22.85 12.17 -7.19
C LEU A 365 22.93 11.55 -5.79
N THR A 366 21.78 11.31 -5.19
CA THR A 366 21.67 10.74 -3.84
C THR A 366 21.27 9.29 -3.91
N PHE A 367 22.04 8.42 -3.28
CA PHE A 367 21.75 7.01 -3.05
C PHE A 367 21.48 6.78 -1.57
N ARG A 368 20.34 6.17 -1.24
CA ARG A 368 20.05 5.66 0.10
C ARG A 368 19.80 4.17 0.02
N GLU A 369 20.51 3.40 0.82
CA GLU A 369 20.44 1.94 0.85
C GLU A 369 20.12 1.48 2.27
N GLY A 370 19.35 0.41 2.40
CA GLY A 370 18.92 -0.10 3.70
C GLY A 370 18.79 -1.62 3.67
N VAL A 371 19.32 -2.31 4.67
CA VAL A 371 19.17 -3.76 4.83
C VAL A 371 18.90 -4.10 6.28
N GLY A 372 17.89 -4.94 6.54
CA GLY A 372 17.54 -5.28 7.90
C GLY A 372 16.32 -6.18 8.01
N ILE A 373 15.52 -5.94 9.06
CA ILE A 373 14.31 -6.71 9.37
C ILE A 373 13.08 -5.82 9.21
N ASN A 374 12.11 -6.29 8.44
CA ASN A 374 10.78 -5.70 8.35
C ASN A 374 9.84 -6.45 9.30
N SER A 375 9.08 -5.70 10.10
CA SER A 375 8.17 -6.21 11.10
C SER A 375 6.84 -5.45 11.10
N GLN A 376 5.73 -6.17 10.91
CA GLN A 376 4.38 -5.65 11.12
C GLN A 376 4.00 -5.84 12.59
N LEU A 377 4.10 -4.76 13.37
CA LEU A 377 3.94 -4.79 14.83
C LEU A 377 2.47 -4.87 15.24
N VAL A 378 1.64 -4.02 14.63
CA VAL A 378 0.20 -3.93 14.92
C VAL A 378 -0.56 -3.85 13.60
N ARG A 379 -1.65 -4.62 13.51
CA ARG A 379 -2.61 -4.52 12.40
C ARG A 379 -4.03 -4.58 12.98
N SER A 380 -4.65 -3.42 13.12
CA SER A 380 -5.95 -3.28 13.78
C SER A 380 -6.73 -2.09 13.23
N PHE A 381 -8.02 -1.99 13.58
CA PHE A 381 -8.87 -0.88 13.13
C PHE A 381 -8.39 0.52 13.49
N PRO A 382 -8.05 0.80 14.75
CA PRO A 382 -7.58 2.13 15.12
C PRO A 382 -6.10 2.34 14.81
N LEU A 383 -5.33 1.30 14.47
CA LEU A 383 -3.88 1.40 14.43
C LEU A 383 -3.23 0.31 13.58
N ASN A 384 -2.40 0.73 12.62
CA ASN A 384 -1.45 -0.10 11.89
C ASN A 384 -0.04 0.46 12.08
N VAL A 385 0.91 -0.40 12.44
CA VAL A 385 2.29 -0.02 12.70
C VAL A 385 3.24 -1.02 12.06
N ASP A 386 4.11 -0.49 11.21
CA ASP A 386 5.20 -1.22 10.56
C ASP A 386 6.53 -0.61 10.97
N LEU A 387 7.48 -1.47 11.29
CA LEU A 387 8.85 -1.09 11.66
C LEU A 387 9.83 -1.80 10.75
N ARG A 388 10.73 -1.04 10.16
CA ARG A 388 11.95 -1.56 9.52
C ARG A 388 13.14 -1.07 10.31
N PHE A 389 14.04 -2.00 10.62
CA PHE A 389 15.22 -1.69 11.42
C PHE A 389 16.41 -2.44 10.85
N GLY A 390 17.54 -1.76 10.70
CA GLY A 390 18.67 -2.32 9.98
C GLY A 390 19.91 -1.44 9.95
N LEU A 391 20.75 -1.70 8.95
CA LEU A 391 21.89 -0.88 8.59
C LEU A 391 21.52 -0.08 7.35
N GLY A 392 21.81 1.22 7.38
CA GLY A 392 21.60 2.13 6.27
C GLY A 392 22.90 2.76 5.79
N ALA A 393 22.92 3.14 4.51
CA ALA A 393 23.97 3.93 3.91
C ALA A 393 23.35 5.04 3.07
N GLU A 394 23.92 6.24 3.13
CA GLU A 394 23.57 7.38 2.29
C GLU A 394 24.82 7.90 1.59
N GLN A 395 24.76 8.07 0.28
CA GLN A 395 25.83 8.66 -0.52
C GLN A 395 25.25 9.78 -1.37
N ARG A 396 25.78 10.99 -1.23
CA ARG A 396 25.42 12.13 -2.07
C ARG A 396 26.61 12.44 -2.96
N LEU A 397 26.52 12.04 -4.22
CA LEU A 397 27.51 12.33 -5.23
C LEU A 397 27.19 13.68 -5.85
N VAL A 398 28.17 14.57 -5.81
CA VAL A 398 28.03 15.95 -6.28
C VAL A 398 29.13 16.24 -7.28
N THR A 399 28.74 16.80 -8.43
CA THR A 399 29.65 17.22 -9.49
C THR A 399 29.25 18.61 -9.96
N ASP A 400 30.22 19.54 -10.01
CA ASP A 400 30.06 20.93 -10.45
C ASP A 400 28.82 21.63 -9.85
N ASN A 401 28.54 21.38 -8.57
CA ASN A 401 27.39 21.94 -7.88
C ASN A 401 27.86 23.01 -6.89
N PHE A 402 27.23 24.17 -6.89
CA PHE A 402 27.70 25.35 -6.17
C PHE A 402 26.62 25.88 -5.23
N LYS A 403 27.01 26.25 -4.01
CA LYS A 403 26.15 27.00 -3.10
C LYS A 403 26.40 28.49 -3.30
N LEU A 404 25.35 29.26 -3.59
CA LEU A 404 25.44 30.72 -3.66
C LEU A 404 25.42 31.31 -2.25
N GLY A 405 26.29 32.29 -1.99
CA GLY A 405 26.38 32.98 -0.71
C GLY A 405 26.84 34.43 -0.86
N GLU A 406 26.95 35.12 0.26
CA GLU A 406 27.49 36.46 0.34
C GLU A 406 28.39 36.58 1.57
N VAL A 407 29.63 37.02 1.37
CA VAL A 407 30.63 37.20 2.42
C VAL A 407 31.24 38.59 2.26
N GLU A 408 31.17 39.40 3.32
CA GLU A 408 31.72 40.77 3.33
C GLU A 408 31.26 41.63 2.12
N GLY A 409 29.99 41.51 1.73
CA GLY A 409 29.39 42.24 0.61
C GLY A 409 29.79 41.74 -0.79
N HIS A 410 30.54 40.64 -0.88
CA HIS A 410 30.90 39.98 -2.13
C HIS A 410 30.07 38.71 -2.31
N ARG A 411 29.51 38.50 -3.50
CA ARG A 411 28.83 37.24 -3.82
C ARG A 411 29.85 36.13 -3.99
N THR A 412 29.70 35.08 -3.20
CA THR A 412 30.56 33.90 -3.22
C THR A 412 29.80 32.71 -3.78
N ILE A 413 30.52 31.80 -4.43
CA ILE A 413 30.00 30.50 -4.80
C ILE A 413 30.96 29.42 -4.32
N GLU A 414 30.45 28.48 -3.53
CA GLU A 414 31.24 27.42 -2.92
C GLU A 414 30.87 26.08 -3.54
N GLU A 415 31.85 25.35 -4.06
CA GLU A 415 31.63 24.02 -4.63
C GLU A 415 31.29 23.00 -3.53
N LEU A 416 30.12 22.40 -3.65
CA LEU A 416 29.63 21.40 -2.71
C LEU A 416 30.44 20.11 -2.84
N LYS A 417 30.71 19.46 -1.70
CA LYS A 417 31.46 18.20 -1.63
C LYS A 417 30.52 17.00 -1.62
N SER A 418 30.99 15.90 -2.21
CA SER A 418 30.31 14.61 -2.07
C SER A 418 30.39 14.13 -0.62
N THR A 419 29.30 13.54 -0.11
CA THR A 419 29.22 13.02 1.26
C THR A 419 28.84 11.55 1.24
N SER A 420 29.29 10.81 2.24
CA SER A 420 28.94 9.41 2.44
C SER A 420 28.80 9.13 3.93
N SER A 421 27.71 8.48 4.29
CA SER A 421 27.29 8.21 5.65
C SER A 421 26.79 6.78 5.76
N THR A 422 27.09 6.10 6.87
CA THR A 422 26.60 4.75 7.15
C THR A 422 26.19 4.67 8.61
N GLY A 423 25.15 3.93 8.93
CA GLY A 423 24.60 3.94 10.27
C GLY A 423 23.54 2.90 10.55
N LEU A 424 22.91 3.00 11.71
CA LEU A 424 21.68 2.27 12.02
C LEU A 424 20.49 2.97 11.36
N GLU A 425 19.68 2.23 10.61
CA GLU A 425 18.45 2.71 10.00
C GLU A 425 17.25 2.26 10.83
N ALA A 426 16.29 3.17 11.04
CA ALA A 426 14.97 2.85 11.54
C ALA A 426 13.90 3.59 10.73
N LEU A 427 12.96 2.86 10.14
CA LEU A 427 11.78 3.40 9.48
C LEU A 427 10.54 2.92 10.23
N LEU A 428 9.82 3.85 10.85
CA LEU A 428 8.54 3.61 11.50
C LEU A 428 7.44 4.19 10.63
N ILE A 429 6.47 3.35 10.25
CA ILE A 429 5.31 3.78 9.48
C ILE A 429 4.05 3.49 10.29
N LEU A 430 3.31 4.54 10.62
CA LEU A 430 2.14 4.51 11.48
C LEU A 430 0.93 5.07 10.73
N ASP A 431 -0.17 4.34 10.80
CA ASP A 431 -1.49 4.77 10.36
C ASP A 431 -2.42 4.57 11.55
N ALA A 432 -2.89 5.68 12.13
CA ALA A 432 -3.74 5.69 13.31
C ALA A 432 -5.07 6.38 13.02
N ARG A 433 -6.15 5.70 13.38
CA ARG A 433 -7.52 6.20 13.28
C ARG A 433 -8.06 6.43 14.67
N LEU A 434 -7.83 7.65 15.14
CA LEU A 434 -8.20 8.06 16.50
C LEU A 434 -9.73 8.17 16.63
N SER A 435 -10.43 8.50 15.55
CA SER A 435 -11.90 8.44 15.46
C SER A 435 -12.36 8.38 14.00
N ARG A 436 -13.68 8.26 13.76
CA ARG A 436 -14.27 8.37 12.41
C ARG A 436 -14.00 9.69 11.68
N TYR A 437 -13.54 10.71 12.42
CA TYR A 437 -13.25 12.04 11.91
C TYR A 437 -11.77 12.41 11.99
N VAL A 438 -10.93 11.57 12.60
CA VAL A 438 -9.53 11.92 12.90
C VAL A 438 -8.64 10.77 12.50
N ASN A 439 -7.87 10.98 11.42
CA ASN A 439 -6.89 10.04 10.91
C ASN A 439 -5.50 10.69 10.97
N LEU A 440 -4.49 9.91 11.36
CA LEU A 440 -3.10 10.31 11.44
C LEU A 440 -2.26 9.31 10.64
N ASP A 441 -1.64 9.80 9.57
CA ASP A 441 -0.57 9.10 8.85
C ASP A 441 0.77 9.68 9.34
N SER A 442 1.72 8.84 9.72
CA SER A 442 3.04 9.28 10.19
C SER A 442 4.14 8.35 9.69
N GLU A 443 5.15 8.90 9.03
CA GLU A 443 6.34 8.18 8.59
C GLU A 443 7.58 8.83 9.21
N PHE A 444 8.36 8.05 9.96
CA PHE A 444 9.59 8.48 10.58
C PHE A 444 10.77 7.63 10.08
N ASP A 445 11.62 8.21 9.25
CA ASP A 445 12.85 7.61 8.71
C ASP A 445 14.05 8.21 9.43
N LEU A 446 14.91 7.37 10.00
CA LEU A 446 16.06 7.77 10.81
C LEU A 446 17.30 7.00 10.37
N LEU A 447 18.40 7.72 10.13
CA LEU A 447 19.74 7.18 9.96
C LEU A 447 20.68 7.73 11.03
N MET A 448 21.05 6.87 11.98
CA MET A 448 21.98 7.17 13.06
C MET A 448 23.41 6.85 12.61
N THR A 449 24.18 7.87 12.22
CA THR A 449 25.55 7.70 11.70
C THR A 449 26.63 7.69 12.78
N SER A 450 26.35 8.28 13.93
CA SER A 450 27.26 8.33 15.08
C SER A 450 26.46 8.26 16.39
N GLN A 451 27.17 8.21 17.53
CA GLN A 451 26.53 8.33 18.85
C GLN A 451 26.06 9.75 19.15
N ASP A 452 26.63 10.74 18.46
CA ASP A 452 26.20 12.12 18.60
C ASP A 452 24.90 12.33 17.82
N ARG A 453 23.89 12.85 18.52
CA ARG A 453 22.59 13.19 17.92
C ARG A 453 22.72 14.33 16.93
N ALA A 454 23.82 15.08 16.95
CA ALA A 454 24.10 16.10 15.96
C ALA A 454 24.23 15.53 14.54
N ASP A 455 24.71 14.29 14.40
CA ASP A 455 25.03 13.67 13.11
C ASP A 455 23.89 12.79 12.56
N TRP A 456 22.74 12.76 13.23
CA TRP A 456 21.60 11.92 12.83
C TRP A 456 20.82 12.60 11.72
N PHE A 457 20.49 11.81 10.69
CA PHE A 457 19.58 12.21 9.62
C PHE A 457 18.20 11.68 9.96
N PHE A 458 17.18 12.52 9.86
CA PHE A 458 15.82 12.03 9.95
C PHE A 458 14.88 12.83 9.07
N THR A 459 13.86 12.14 8.57
CA THR A 459 12.67 12.73 7.99
C THR A 459 11.47 12.25 8.79
N TRP A 460 10.62 13.18 9.19
CA TRP A 460 9.38 12.89 9.90
C TRP A 460 8.22 13.57 9.20
N GLU A 461 7.48 12.78 8.42
CA GLU A 461 6.31 13.23 7.70
C GLU A 461 5.07 12.90 8.54
N ASN A 462 4.21 13.89 8.76
CA ASN A 462 2.98 13.72 9.52
C ASN A 462 1.82 14.33 8.76
N ARG A 463 0.74 13.58 8.61
CA ARG A 463 -0.50 14.05 8.03
C ARG A 463 -1.66 13.74 8.94
N LEU A 464 -2.22 14.76 9.56
CA LEU A 464 -3.45 14.68 10.34
C LEU A 464 -4.62 15.14 9.48
N ARG A 465 -5.62 14.27 9.30
CA ARG A 465 -6.86 14.61 8.59
C ARG A 465 -8.00 14.68 9.60
N LEU A 466 -8.68 15.82 9.58
CA LEU A 466 -9.81 16.14 10.44
C LEU A 466 -11.05 16.37 9.56
N ALA A 467 -11.97 15.41 9.56
CA ALA A 467 -13.25 15.57 8.88
C ALA A 467 -14.18 16.43 9.74
N LEU A 468 -14.36 17.69 9.35
CA LEU A 468 -15.23 18.64 10.05
C LEU A 468 -16.70 18.37 9.71
N THR A 469 -16.98 18.04 8.44
CA THR A 469 -18.28 17.59 7.93
C THR A 469 -18.06 16.54 6.83
N SER A 470 -19.11 15.98 6.25
CA SER A 470 -19.01 15.07 5.08
C SER A 470 -18.51 15.74 3.78
N PHE A 471 -18.28 17.05 3.81
CA PHE A 471 -17.88 17.84 2.63
C PHE A 471 -16.76 18.84 2.94
N ILE A 472 -16.28 18.88 4.19
CA ILE A 472 -15.18 19.76 4.63
C ILE A 472 -14.18 18.92 5.42
N ASN A 473 -12.96 18.84 4.90
CA ASN A 473 -11.82 18.21 5.56
C ASN A 473 -10.73 19.24 5.80
N LEU A 474 -10.09 19.14 6.96
CA LEU A 474 -8.89 19.88 7.30
C LEU A 474 -7.72 18.88 7.31
N ASP A 475 -6.81 19.06 6.37
CA ASP A 475 -5.56 18.30 6.27
C ASP A 475 -4.43 19.17 6.85
N LEU A 476 -3.80 18.72 7.93
CA LEU A 476 -2.59 19.30 8.50
C LEU A 476 -1.42 18.42 8.09
N VAL A 477 -0.47 18.98 7.34
CA VAL A 477 0.78 18.31 6.95
C VAL A 477 1.92 18.99 7.68
N ALA A 478 2.73 18.21 8.37
CA ALA A 478 3.91 18.67 9.10
C ALA A 478 5.08 17.75 8.79
N ASP A 479 6.04 18.29 8.05
CA ASP A 479 7.22 17.58 7.61
C ASP A 479 8.44 18.19 8.30
N LEU A 480 9.23 17.35 8.95
CA LEU A 480 10.48 17.74 9.59
C LEU A 480 11.62 16.99 8.91
N GLU A 481 12.60 17.73 8.40
CA GLU A 481 13.80 17.16 7.80
C GLU A 481 15.04 17.70 8.50
N ARG A 482 16.00 16.82 8.76
CA ARG A 482 17.35 17.21 9.18
C ARG A 482 18.39 16.52 8.31
N ASN A 483 19.27 17.33 7.72
CA ASN A 483 20.34 16.89 6.85
C ASN A 483 21.64 17.62 7.20
N THR A 484 22.78 16.93 7.33
CA THR A 484 24.07 17.53 7.70
C THR A 484 24.64 18.54 6.70
N THR A 485 24.04 18.68 5.52
CA THR A 485 24.43 19.68 4.52
C THR A 485 23.87 21.09 4.85
N LEU A 486 22.88 21.15 5.72
CA LEU A 486 22.20 22.35 6.19
C LEU A 486 22.26 22.30 7.73
N ASP A 487 23.03 23.19 8.37
CA ASP A 487 23.30 23.10 9.82
C ASP A 487 22.03 23.11 10.71
N ASP A 488 20.87 23.48 10.15
CA ASP A 488 19.60 23.61 10.85
C ASP A 488 18.56 22.57 10.42
N THR A 489 17.75 22.11 11.38
CA THR A 489 16.52 21.34 11.13
C THR A 489 15.53 22.20 10.36
N GLN A 490 15.03 21.70 9.22
CA GLN A 490 14.02 22.37 8.43
C GLN A 490 12.65 21.81 8.76
N GLY A 491 11.70 22.70 9.05
CA GLY A 491 10.30 22.35 9.23
C GLY A 491 9.47 22.94 8.10
N HIS A 492 8.65 22.11 7.48
CA HIS A 492 7.60 22.54 6.57
C HIS A 492 6.24 22.23 7.19
N GLU A 493 5.41 23.25 7.35
CA GLU A 493 4.05 23.12 7.86
C GLU A 493 3.08 23.61 6.79
N GLN A 494 2.10 22.78 6.47
CA GLN A 494 1.05 23.12 5.52
C GLN A 494 -0.32 22.82 6.13
N VAL A 495 -1.21 23.81 6.09
CA VAL A 495 -2.61 23.68 6.49
C VAL A 495 -3.48 23.78 5.25
N LEU A 496 -4.18 22.70 4.92
CA LEU A 496 -5.05 22.61 3.74
C LEU A 496 -6.50 22.40 4.16
N VAL A 497 -7.37 23.36 3.84
CA VAL A 497 -8.81 23.18 3.96
C VAL A 497 -9.34 22.71 2.60
N ARG A 498 -9.91 21.51 2.57
CA ARG A 498 -10.47 20.90 1.36
C ARG A 498 -11.99 20.86 1.44
N PHE A 499 -12.64 21.38 0.40
CA PHE A 499 -14.08 21.31 0.21
C PHE A 499 -14.38 20.33 -0.92
N SER A 500 -15.24 19.35 -0.66
CA SER A 500 -15.67 18.38 -1.67
C SER A 500 -17.18 18.25 -1.61
N ARG A 501 -17.88 18.76 -2.62
CA ARG A 501 -19.33 18.61 -2.76
C ARG A 501 -19.62 17.90 -4.08
N PHE A 502 -20.21 16.71 -3.99
CA PHE A 502 -20.75 15.99 -5.14
C PHE A 502 -22.17 16.48 -5.39
N PHE A 503 -22.48 16.79 -6.66
CA PHE A 503 -23.85 17.10 -7.11
C PHE A 503 -24.52 15.85 -7.65
#